data_AF-C3YTY6-F1
#
_entry.id   AF-C3YTY6-F1
#
_cell.length_a   1.000
_cell.length_b   1.000
_cell.length_c   1.000
_cell.angle_alpha   90.00
_cell.angle_beta   90.00
_cell.angle_gamma   90.00
#
_symmetry.space_group_name_H-M   'P 1'
#
loop_
_entity.id
_entity.type
_entity.pdbx_description
1 polymer ?
#
loop_
_entity_poly.entity_id
_entity_poly.type
_entity_poly.pdbx_seq_one_letter_code
_entity_poly.pdbx_strand_id
1 'polypeptide(L)'
;CSFWNERLEYWQGEGCKVSADSSPESSVCLCDHLTAFGASFMTPPNSIDFNTVWGKFANLGQNPGVFATVWVFIGLYFIGLIFARRADKRDAIRAAVLPLPDNRPNNTHAYLLSVFTGSQPGSGTDSRVVFMVTAENGDTGVRALGNQPKVRYQGAVKMFLMTTEQNLGNLQNLHIWHDNSGKRDRDSWYLDRVVVQDLQNGSTSIFLCDDWLAVDRADGLIYKNLPVASEEDLTSFSYLFTTAAKKNFIDGHLWISTIADGISANFTRVQRWSCCFSILFCTMISNAMW
;
A
#
# COMPACT_ATOMS: atom_id res chain seq x y z
N CYS A 1 -13.19 -39.11 17.64
CA CYS A 1 -12.31 -40.29 17.75
C CYS A 1 -11.92 -40.69 16.34
N SER A 2 -10.63 -40.74 16.05
CA SER A 2 -10.08 -41.05 14.74
C SER A 2 -8.77 -41.82 14.92
N PHE A 3 -8.34 -42.54 13.90
CA PHE A 3 -7.06 -43.22 13.89
C PHE A 3 -6.18 -42.72 12.75
N TRP A 4 -4.87 -42.83 12.92
CA TRP A 4 -3.90 -42.43 11.90
C TRP A 4 -3.70 -43.55 10.89
N ASN A 5 -4.04 -43.29 9.61
CA ASN A 5 -3.79 -44.23 8.54
C ASN A 5 -2.40 -43.99 7.94
N GLU A 6 -1.43 -44.86 8.25
CA GLU A 6 -0.04 -44.73 7.79
C GLU A 6 0.12 -44.86 6.28
N ARG A 7 -0.78 -45.57 5.58
CA ARG A 7 -0.70 -45.76 4.12
C ARG A 7 -1.13 -44.50 3.36
N LEU A 8 -2.07 -43.75 3.90
CA LEU A 8 -2.66 -42.58 3.25
C LEU A 8 -2.24 -41.25 3.90
N GLU A 9 -1.50 -41.31 5.01
CA GLU A 9 -1.01 -40.17 5.79
C GLU A 9 -2.11 -39.17 6.22
N TYR A 10 -3.28 -39.68 6.60
CA TYR A 10 -4.36 -38.85 7.17
C TYR A 10 -5.20 -39.56 8.23
N TRP A 11 -5.94 -38.78 9.03
CA TRP A 11 -6.83 -39.27 10.09
C TRP A 11 -8.15 -39.80 9.53
N GLN A 12 -8.49 -41.05 9.83
CA GLN A 12 -9.75 -41.68 9.44
C GLN A 12 -10.64 -41.98 10.64
N GLY A 13 -11.96 -41.93 10.44
CA GLY A 13 -12.96 -42.26 11.47
C GLY A 13 -13.51 -43.69 11.39
N GLU A 14 -13.12 -44.48 10.39
CA GLU A 14 -13.65 -45.84 10.20
C GLU A 14 -13.21 -46.77 11.34
N GLY A 15 -14.14 -47.57 11.86
CA GLY A 15 -13.86 -48.48 12.98
C GLY A 15 -13.78 -47.83 14.37
N CYS A 16 -13.68 -46.50 14.47
CA CYS A 16 -13.64 -45.76 15.74
C CYS A 16 -14.93 -44.95 15.99
N LYS A 17 -15.59 -45.18 17.12
CA LYS A 17 -16.79 -44.45 17.55
C LYS A 17 -16.57 -43.80 18.92
N VAL A 18 -17.25 -42.68 19.16
CA VAL A 18 -17.25 -42.02 20.47
C VAL A 18 -18.21 -42.78 21.39
N SER A 19 -17.76 -43.20 22.58
CA SER A 19 -18.63 -43.85 23.56
C SER A 19 -19.57 -42.83 24.20
N ALA A 20 -20.77 -43.28 24.59
CA ALA A 20 -21.72 -42.51 25.40
C ALA A 20 -21.17 -42.17 26.79
N ASP A 21 -20.14 -42.88 27.27
CA ASP A 21 -19.46 -42.61 28.54
C ASP A 21 -18.49 -41.43 28.47
N SER A 22 -18.35 -40.80 27.31
CA SER A 22 -17.49 -39.62 27.15
C SER A 22 -18.06 -38.43 27.93
N SER A 23 -17.21 -37.78 28.71
CA SER A 23 -17.52 -36.59 29.49
C SER A 23 -16.73 -35.37 28.98
N PRO A 24 -17.05 -34.14 29.41
CA PRO A 24 -16.23 -32.96 29.11
C PRO A 24 -14.78 -33.06 29.62
N GLU A 25 -14.52 -33.93 30.60
CA GLU A 25 -13.19 -34.14 31.20
C GLU A 25 -12.46 -35.36 30.62
N SER A 26 -13.19 -36.28 29.97
CA SER A 26 -12.64 -37.53 29.46
C SER A 26 -13.34 -37.98 28.17
N SER A 27 -12.59 -38.09 27.07
CA SER A 27 -13.08 -38.64 25.81
C SER A 27 -12.82 -40.15 25.74
N VAL A 28 -13.87 -40.96 25.64
CA VAL A 28 -13.75 -42.43 25.54
C VAL A 28 -14.03 -42.86 24.10
N CYS A 29 -13.04 -43.48 23.46
CA CYS A 29 -13.13 -43.96 22.08
C CYS A 29 -13.22 -45.50 22.05
N LEU A 30 -14.17 -46.02 21.28
CA LEU A 30 -14.34 -47.44 20.99
C LEU A 30 -13.84 -47.70 19.58
N CYS A 31 -12.70 -48.37 19.43
CA CYS A 31 -12.12 -48.75 18.14
C CYS A 31 -12.06 -50.28 18.00
N ASP A 32 -12.33 -50.80 16.82
CA ASP A 32 -12.28 -52.23 16.49
C ASP A 32 -10.90 -52.72 15.98
N HIS A 33 -9.91 -51.82 15.96
CA HIS A 33 -8.53 -52.09 15.54
C HIS A 33 -7.52 -51.50 16.52
N LEU A 34 -6.29 -52.05 16.50
CA LEU A 34 -5.18 -51.65 17.36
C LEU A 34 -4.22 -50.75 16.59
N THR A 35 -4.64 -49.50 16.35
CA THR A 35 -3.83 -48.48 15.67
C THR A 35 -3.64 -47.25 16.56
N ALA A 36 -2.75 -46.33 16.16
CA ALA A 36 -2.61 -45.06 16.85
C ALA A 36 -3.92 -44.25 16.73
N PHE A 37 -4.60 -44.05 17.86
CA PHE A 37 -5.87 -43.33 17.92
C PHE A 37 -5.70 -41.96 18.58
N GLY A 38 -6.52 -41.02 18.14
CA GLY A 38 -6.61 -39.66 18.65
C GLY A 38 -8.06 -39.29 18.93
N ALA A 39 -8.27 -38.54 20.01
CA ALA A 39 -9.55 -37.92 20.31
C ALA A 39 -9.39 -36.39 20.22
N SER A 40 -10.42 -35.73 19.67
CA SER A 40 -10.54 -34.28 19.67
C SER A 40 -11.91 -33.95 20.25
N PHE A 41 -11.94 -32.96 21.13
CA PHE A 41 -13.15 -32.42 21.72
C PHE A 41 -13.36 -31.01 21.17
N MET A 42 -14.57 -30.72 20.70
CA MET A 42 -14.97 -29.39 20.24
C MET A 42 -15.88 -28.79 21.31
N THR A 43 -15.42 -27.75 22.01
CA THR A 43 -16.32 -26.94 22.84
C THR A 43 -17.19 -26.10 21.91
N PRO A 44 -18.53 -26.29 21.91
CA PRO A 44 -19.40 -25.40 21.16
C PRO A 44 -19.26 -23.98 21.73
N PRO A 45 -19.19 -22.94 20.89
CA PRO A 45 -19.16 -21.55 21.36
C PRO A 45 -20.41 -21.26 22.20
N ASN A 46 -20.28 -20.41 23.21
CA ASN A 46 -21.43 -20.03 24.05
C ASN A 46 -22.51 -19.38 23.16
N SER A 47 -23.74 -19.87 23.26
CA SER A 47 -24.85 -19.27 22.52
C SER A 47 -25.15 -17.87 23.07
N ILE A 48 -25.15 -16.86 22.20
CA ILE A 48 -25.57 -15.51 22.58
C ILE A 48 -27.10 -15.50 22.60
N ASP A 49 -27.70 -15.53 23.79
CA ASP A 49 -29.12 -15.19 23.93
C ASP A 49 -29.27 -13.67 23.94
N PHE A 50 -29.65 -13.11 22.79
CA PHE A 50 -29.83 -11.67 22.62
C PHE A 50 -30.84 -11.06 23.60
N ASN A 51 -31.84 -11.81 24.09
CA ASN A 51 -32.79 -11.29 25.08
C ASN A 51 -32.11 -10.96 26.40
N THR A 52 -31.18 -11.82 26.84
CA THR A 52 -30.39 -11.57 28.05
C THR A 52 -29.38 -10.44 27.85
N VAL A 53 -28.82 -10.29 26.65
CA VAL A 53 -27.91 -9.19 26.29
C VAL A 53 -28.66 -7.85 26.38
N TRP A 54 -29.80 -7.71 25.71
CA TRP A 54 -30.62 -6.50 25.75
C TRP A 54 -31.17 -6.22 27.15
N GLY A 55 -31.49 -7.24 27.95
CA GLY A 55 -31.84 -7.08 29.37
C GLY A 55 -30.69 -6.57 30.23
N LYS A 56 -29.45 -7.01 29.98
CA LYS A 56 -28.25 -6.52 30.69
C LYS A 56 -27.89 -5.07 30.34
N PHE A 57 -28.32 -4.56 29.18
CA PHE A 57 -28.22 -3.13 28.85
C PHE A 57 -29.09 -2.23 29.74
N ALA A 58 -30.11 -2.75 30.43
CA ALA A 58 -30.86 -1.98 31.42
C ALA A 58 -30.04 -1.69 32.70
N ASN A 59 -29.05 -2.53 33.00
CA ASN A 59 -28.16 -2.44 34.16
C ASN A 59 -26.71 -2.15 33.75
N LEU A 60 -26.50 -1.18 32.87
CA LEU A 60 -25.19 -0.76 32.35
C LEU A 60 -24.14 -0.46 33.45
N GLY A 61 -24.60 -0.06 34.64
CA GLY A 61 -23.72 0.22 35.79
C GLY A 61 -23.02 -1.00 36.39
N GLN A 62 -23.49 -2.24 36.11
CA GLN A 62 -22.90 -3.45 36.66
C GLN A 62 -21.62 -3.90 35.93
N ASN A 63 -21.37 -3.41 34.71
CA ASN A 63 -20.19 -3.76 33.91
C ASN A 63 -19.53 -2.51 33.32
N PRO A 64 -19.03 -1.59 34.18
CA PRO A 64 -18.49 -0.31 33.72
C PRO A 64 -17.26 -0.46 32.82
N GLY A 65 -16.47 -1.53 33.00
CA GLY A 65 -15.26 -1.80 32.21
C GLY A 65 -15.53 -1.99 30.72
N VAL A 66 -16.55 -2.78 30.36
CA VAL A 66 -16.91 -3.04 28.95
C VAL A 66 -17.44 -1.77 28.28
N PHE A 67 -18.24 -1.00 29.00
CA PHE A 67 -18.75 0.26 28.48
C PHE A 67 -17.61 1.27 28.27
N ALA A 68 -16.72 1.40 29.25
CA ALA A 68 -15.54 2.26 29.15
C ALA A 68 -14.68 1.89 27.94
N THR A 69 -14.38 0.59 27.73
CA THR A 69 -13.56 0.16 26.59
C THR A 69 -14.22 0.46 25.24
N VAL A 70 -15.53 0.22 25.09
CA VAL A 70 -16.27 0.55 23.87
C VAL A 70 -16.24 2.06 23.58
N TRP A 71 -16.48 2.91 24.59
CA TRP A 71 -16.40 4.36 24.41
C TRP A 71 -15.00 4.86 24.07
N VAL A 72 -13.96 4.26 24.66
CA VAL A 72 -12.57 4.56 24.28
C VAL A 72 -12.33 4.22 22.81
N PHE A 73 -12.74 3.03 22.34
CA PHE A 73 -12.57 2.67 20.93
C PHE A 73 -13.40 3.56 19.98
N ILE A 74 -14.63 3.92 20.35
CA ILE A 74 -15.44 4.88 19.58
C ILE A 74 -14.74 6.25 19.52
N GLY A 75 -14.20 6.73 20.64
CA GLY A 75 -13.43 7.97 20.68
C GLY A 75 -12.18 7.92 19.79
N LEU A 76 -11.39 6.86 19.89
CA LEU A 76 -10.23 6.61 19.03
C LEU A 76 -10.61 6.54 17.56
N TYR A 77 -11.75 5.93 17.23
CA TYR A 77 -12.27 5.87 15.87
C TYR A 77 -12.51 7.28 15.30
N PHE A 78 -13.21 8.15 16.02
CA PHE A 78 -13.47 9.52 15.56
C PHE A 78 -12.20 10.37 15.46
N ILE A 79 -11.28 10.24 16.42
CA ILE A 79 -9.97 10.90 16.38
C ILE A 79 -9.21 10.47 15.12
N GLY A 80 -9.09 9.16 14.89
CA GLY A 80 -8.43 8.62 13.71
C GLY A 80 -9.12 9.01 12.41
N LEU A 81 -10.46 9.10 12.40
CA LEU A 81 -11.24 9.54 11.24
C LEU A 81 -10.90 10.98 10.85
N ILE A 82 -10.67 11.88 11.81
CA ILE A 82 -10.21 13.26 11.52
C ILE A 82 -8.84 13.24 10.83
N PHE A 83 -7.89 12.45 11.33
CA PHE A 83 -6.57 12.32 10.73
C PHE A 83 -6.62 11.66 9.35
N ALA A 84 -7.41 10.60 9.18
CA ALA A 84 -7.61 9.90 7.92
C ALA A 84 -8.23 10.83 6.88
N ARG A 85 -9.27 11.62 7.22
CA ARG A 85 -9.85 12.63 6.31
C ARG A 85 -8.85 13.70 5.90
N ARG A 86 -8.02 14.17 6.83
CA ARG A 86 -6.95 15.13 6.52
C ARG A 86 -5.90 14.50 5.60
N ALA A 87 -5.58 13.22 5.79
CA ALA A 87 -4.68 12.49 4.91
C ALA A 87 -5.28 12.27 3.52
N ASP A 88 -6.54 11.85 3.40
CA ASP A 88 -7.24 11.70 2.12
C ASP A 88 -7.29 13.01 1.34
N LYS A 89 -7.56 14.14 2.01
CA LYS A 89 -7.52 15.46 1.35
C LYS A 89 -6.11 15.82 0.85
N ARG A 90 -5.06 15.46 1.60
CA ARG A 90 -3.66 15.65 1.16
C ARG A 90 -3.34 14.75 -0.03
N ASP A 91 -3.81 13.52 -0.04
CA ASP A 91 -3.56 12.58 -1.13
C ASP A 91 -4.31 12.99 -2.40
N ALA A 92 -5.53 13.51 -2.29
CA ALA A 92 -6.26 14.10 -3.43
C ALA A 92 -5.50 15.28 -4.05
N ILE A 93 -4.89 16.15 -3.22
CA ILE A 93 -4.04 17.25 -3.70
C ILE A 93 -2.73 16.73 -4.31
N ARG A 94 -2.16 15.65 -3.75
CA ARG A 94 -0.93 15.02 -4.28
C ARG A 94 -1.16 14.32 -5.61
N ALA A 95 -2.33 13.71 -5.81
CA ALA A 95 -2.75 13.02 -7.02
C ALA A 95 -3.19 13.96 -8.16
N ALA A 96 -3.26 15.26 -7.93
CA ALA A 96 -3.60 16.22 -8.97
C ALA A 96 -2.55 16.19 -10.10
N VAL A 97 -3.03 16.03 -11.33
CA VAL A 97 -2.19 16.12 -12.53
C VAL A 97 -1.94 17.59 -12.85
N LEU A 98 -0.67 17.97 -12.97
CA LEU A 98 -0.26 19.35 -13.20
C LEU A 98 0.17 19.55 -14.66
N PRO A 99 -0.41 20.51 -15.41
CA PRO A 99 0.11 20.82 -16.74
C PRO A 99 1.51 21.41 -16.64
N LEU A 100 2.40 21.03 -17.57
CA LEU A 100 3.70 21.69 -17.68
C LEU A 100 3.53 23.15 -18.13
N PRO A 101 4.40 24.07 -17.66
CA PRO A 101 4.26 25.51 -17.97
C PRO A 101 4.40 25.85 -19.46
N ASP A 102 5.08 25.01 -20.23
CA ASP A 102 5.37 25.17 -21.65
C ASP A 102 4.29 24.56 -22.56
N ASN A 103 3.26 23.92 -21.99
CA ASN A 103 2.18 23.33 -22.76
C ASN A 103 1.42 24.40 -23.56
N ARG A 104 1.19 24.10 -24.84
CA ARG A 104 0.45 24.97 -25.75
C ARG A 104 -0.88 24.33 -26.14
N PRO A 105 -1.93 25.14 -26.37
CA PRO A 105 -3.25 24.61 -26.74
C PRO A 105 -3.31 24.00 -28.15
N ASN A 106 -2.32 24.27 -29.00
CA ASN A 106 -2.22 23.69 -30.35
C ASN A 106 -1.53 22.31 -30.37
N ASN A 107 -0.98 21.85 -29.24
CA ASN A 107 -0.33 20.55 -29.15
C ASN A 107 -1.35 19.43 -29.32
N THR A 108 -1.04 18.46 -30.17
CA THR A 108 -1.97 17.39 -30.57
C THR A 108 -1.77 16.11 -29.77
N HIS A 109 -0.58 15.92 -29.19
CA HIS A 109 -0.20 14.72 -28.45
C HIS A 109 0.06 15.06 -26.99
N ALA A 110 -0.29 14.13 -26.11
CA ALA A 110 -0.25 14.30 -24.67
C ALA A 110 0.31 13.07 -23.97
N TYR A 111 1.24 13.30 -23.06
CA TYR A 111 1.93 12.29 -22.28
C TYR A 111 1.78 12.62 -20.79
N LEU A 112 1.56 11.59 -19.98
CA LEU A 112 1.52 11.70 -18.53
C LEU A 112 2.86 11.29 -17.94
N LEU A 113 3.59 12.27 -17.40
CA LEU A 113 4.87 12.11 -16.75
C LEU A 113 4.65 11.93 -15.23
N SER A 114 4.89 10.74 -14.71
CA SER A 114 4.83 10.43 -13.28
C SER A 114 6.24 10.33 -12.69
N VAL A 115 6.61 11.31 -11.87
CA VAL A 115 7.92 11.38 -11.21
C VAL A 115 7.79 10.81 -9.80
N PHE A 116 8.51 9.73 -9.52
CA PHE A 116 8.53 9.06 -8.22
C PHE A 116 9.79 9.50 -7.45
N THR A 117 9.58 10.16 -6.32
CA THR A 117 10.68 10.53 -5.42
C THR A 117 10.74 9.54 -4.25
N GLY A 118 11.95 9.21 -3.80
CA GLY A 118 12.17 8.27 -2.70
C GLY A 118 11.49 8.72 -1.40
N SER A 119 11.20 7.79 -0.49
CA SER A 119 10.55 8.09 0.81
C SER A 119 11.55 8.38 1.95
N GLN A 120 12.85 8.26 1.67
CA GLN A 120 13.92 8.46 2.65
C GLN A 120 13.95 9.91 3.18
N PRO A 121 14.36 10.15 4.44
CA PRO A 121 14.52 11.51 4.97
C PRO A 121 15.43 12.37 4.08
N GLY A 122 14.97 13.57 3.72
CA GLY A 122 15.73 14.48 2.85
C GLY A 122 15.73 14.12 1.37
N SER A 123 14.93 13.12 0.94
CA SER A 123 14.85 12.71 -0.46
C SER A 123 14.19 13.74 -1.40
N GLY A 124 13.49 14.74 -0.86
CA GLY A 124 12.79 15.73 -1.65
C GLY A 124 13.61 17.00 -1.87
N THR A 125 13.47 17.60 -3.05
CA THR A 125 14.21 18.82 -3.43
C THR A 125 13.32 20.05 -3.52
N ASP A 126 13.80 21.21 -3.13
CA ASP A 126 13.17 22.51 -3.42
C ASP A 126 13.77 23.16 -4.69
N SER A 127 14.75 22.48 -5.32
CA SER A 127 15.42 22.94 -6.55
C SER A 127 14.50 22.88 -7.77
N ARG A 128 14.78 23.69 -8.79
CA ARG A 128 14.07 23.61 -10.07
C ARG A 128 14.56 22.38 -10.82
N VAL A 129 13.63 21.45 -11.07
CA VAL A 129 13.89 20.24 -11.85
C VAL A 129 13.53 20.47 -13.31
N VAL A 130 14.44 20.05 -14.17
CA VAL A 130 14.35 20.18 -15.63
C VAL A 130 14.66 18.82 -16.24
N PHE A 131 14.04 18.52 -17.37
CA PHE A 131 14.24 17.26 -18.06
C PHE A 131 14.14 17.44 -19.57
N MET A 132 14.60 16.43 -20.30
CA MET A 132 14.48 16.31 -21.74
C MET A 132 14.29 14.83 -22.08
N VAL A 133 13.27 14.53 -22.87
CA VAL A 133 13.03 13.18 -23.37
C VAL A 133 13.51 13.11 -24.81
N THR A 134 14.34 12.13 -25.10
CA THR A 134 14.76 11.77 -26.45
C THR A 134 13.97 10.54 -26.90
N ALA A 135 13.39 10.61 -28.09
CA ALA A 135 12.56 9.57 -28.65
C ALA A 135 12.88 9.37 -30.14
N GLU A 136 12.26 8.36 -30.74
CA GLU A 136 12.48 7.98 -32.13
C GLU A 136 12.19 9.12 -33.13
N ASN A 137 11.11 9.86 -32.92
CA ASN A 137 10.68 10.93 -33.83
C ASN A 137 11.23 12.32 -33.46
N GLY A 138 12.13 12.40 -32.46
CA GLY A 138 12.75 13.65 -32.03
C GLY A 138 12.86 13.80 -30.52
N ASP A 139 13.24 15.00 -30.09
CA ASP A 139 13.34 15.37 -28.68
C ASP A 139 12.21 16.30 -28.24
N THR A 140 11.92 16.30 -26.94
CA THR A 140 10.93 17.22 -26.36
C THR A 140 11.47 18.63 -26.16
N GLY A 141 12.76 18.85 -26.45
CA GLY A 141 13.55 19.94 -25.91
C GLY A 141 13.63 19.91 -24.38
N VAL A 142 14.26 20.94 -23.84
CA VAL A 142 14.41 21.15 -22.39
C VAL A 142 13.11 21.66 -21.80
N ARG A 143 12.54 20.91 -20.84
CA ARG A 143 11.27 21.20 -20.18
C ARG A 143 11.42 21.27 -18.67
N ALA A 144 10.72 22.20 -18.03
CA ALA A 144 10.77 22.37 -16.59
C ALA A 144 9.56 21.74 -15.91
N LEU A 145 9.78 20.95 -14.86
CA LEU A 145 8.71 20.56 -13.94
C LEU A 145 8.29 21.86 -13.23
N GLY A 146 7.06 22.30 -13.48
CA GLY A 146 6.63 23.68 -13.19
C GLY A 146 6.91 24.15 -11.76
N ASN A 147 7.02 25.47 -11.61
CA ASN A 147 7.40 26.14 -10.37
C ASN A 147 6.24 26.15 -9.35
N GLN A 148 5.88 24.97 -8.84
CA GLN A 148 4.75 24.79 -7.91
C GLN A 148 5.24 24.85 -6.45
N PRO A 149 4.40 25.34 -5.52
CA PRO A 149 4.86 25.75 -4.20
C PRO A 149 5.23 24.55 -3.34
N LYS A 150 6.53 24.26 -3.15
CA LYS A 150 7.14 23.60 -1.99
C LYS A 150 6.38 22.39 -1.40
N VAL A 151 5.62 21.64 -2.20
CA VAL A 151 4.95 20.44 -1.70
C VAL A 151 5.98 19.33 -1.77
N ARG A 152 6.75 19.22 -0.67
CA ARG A 152 7.64 18.13 -0.28
C ARG A 152 7.61 16.96 -1.28
N TYR A 153 8.67 16.82 -2.05
CA TYR A 153 8.82 15.67 -2.95
C TYR A 153 9.09 14.37 -2.18
N GLN A 154 9.46 14.42 -0.90
CA GLN A 154 9.73 13.22 -0.11
C GLN A 154 8.53 12.25 -0.11
N GLY A 155 8.76 11.05 -0.65
CA GLY A 155 7.78 9.96 -0.73
C GLY A 155 6.58 10.25 -1.62
N ALA A 156 6.64 11.31 -2.43
CA ALA A 156 5.53 11.73 -3.27
C ALA A 156 5.71 11.24 -4.71
N VAL A 157 4.57 10.89 -5.32
CA VAL A 157 4.44 10.73 -6.77
C VAL A 157 3.83 12.02 -7.30
N LYS A 158 4.46 12.64 -8.28
CA LYS A 158 3.94 13.84 -8.95
C LYS A 158 3.67 13.56 -10.41
N MET A 159 2.45 13.84 -10.82
CA MET A 159 1.97 13.61 -12.17
C MET A 159 1.92 14.94 -12.92
N PHE A 160 2.57 14.98 -14.08
CA PHE A 160 2.62 16.14 -14.95
C PHE A 160 2.06 15.77 -16.33
N LEU A 161 1.20 16.62 -16.86
CA LEU A 161 0.72 16.50 -18.24
C LEU A 161 1.71 17.24 -19.14
N MET A 162 2.39 16.50 -20.02
CA MET A 162 3.29 17.02 -21.04
C MET A 162 2.60 16.95 -22.39
N THR A 163 2.56 18.05 -23.14
CA THR A 163 1.97 18.08 -24.48
C THR A 163 3.01 18.42 -25.54
N THR A 164 2.92 17.81 -26.71
CA THR A 164 3.84 17.97 -27.84
C THR A 164 3.08 18.22 -29.15
N GLU A 165 3.73 18.89 -30.10
CA GLU A 165 3.15 19.19 -31.42
C GLU A 165 3.05 17.93 -32.29
N GLN A 166 3.95 16.96 -32.09
CA GLN A 166 4.05 15.71 -32.85
C GLN A 166 4.17 14.51 -31.91
N ASN A 167 3.89 13.32 -32.44
CA ASN A 167 4.10 12.06 -31.73
C ASN A 167 5.60 11.80 -31.57
N LEU A 168 6.06 11.58 -30.34
CA LEU A 168 7.46 11.26 -30.02
C LEU A 168 7.87 9.86 -30.50
N GLY A 169 6.93 8.95 -30.73
CA GLY A 169 7.23 7.54 -31.04
C GLY A 169 7.79 6.81 -29.83
N ASN A 170 8.66 5.82 -30.05
CA ASN A 170 9.27 5.08 -28.96
C ASN A 170 10.26 5.96 -28.20
N LEU A 171 10.06 6.11 -26.88
CA LEU A 171 11.00 6.85 -26.04
C LEU A 171 12.29 6.04 -25.91
N GLN A 172 13.43 6.74 -25.83
CA GLN A 172 14.75 6.10 -25.76
C GLN A 172 15.47 6.47 -24.47
N ASN A 173 15.59 7.77 -24.19
CA ASN A 173 16.33 8.28 -23.04
C ASN A 173 15.60 9.45 -22.38
N LEU A 174 15.74 9.54 -21.06
CA LEU A 174 15.32 10.67 -20.25
C LEU A 174 16.56 11.28 -19.59
N HIS A 175 16.90 12.51 -19.97
CA HIS A 175 17.85 13.33 -19.24
C HIS A 175 17.07 14.15 -18.21
N ILE A 176 17.39 14.02 -16.93
CA ILE A 176 16.74 14.79 -15.85
C ILE A 176 17.78 15.36 -14.89
N TRP A 177 17.61 16.62 -14.48
CA TRP A 177 18.55 17.34 -13.62
C TRP A 177 17.87 18.43 -12.80
N HIS A 178 18.60 18.97 -11.82
CA HIS A 178 18.14 20.12 -11.04
C HIS A 178 19.20 21.23 -10.99
N ASP A 179 18.79 22.44 -10.65
CA ASP A 179 19.66 23.63 -10.58
C ASP A 179 20.39 23.83 -9.25
N ASN A 180 20.29 22.86 -8.33
CA ASN A 180 20.84 22.93 -6.97
C ASN A 180 20.49 24.21 -6.19
N SER A 181 19.36 24.87 -6.51
CA SER A 181 18.95 26.12 -5.86
C SER A 181 18.26 25.92 -4.50
N GLY A 182 18.02 24.67 -4.11
CA GLY A 182 17.52 24.29 -2.80
C GLY A 182 18.38 24.85 -1.65
N LYS A 183 17.76 25.11 -0.50
CA LYS A 183 18.47 25.65 0.68
C LYS A 183 18.65 24.57 1.73
N ARG A 184 19.85 24.48 2.31
CA ARG A 184 20.25 23.45 3.29
C ARG A 184 20.04 22.07 2.66
N ASP A 185 19.57 21.08 3.42
CA ASP A 185 19.34 19.69 3.01
C ASP A 185 18.17 19.47 2.02
N ARG A 186 17.92 20.44 1.12
CA ARG A 186 16.82 20.40 0.14
C ARG A 186 17.29 20.71 -1.28
N ASP A 187 18.60 20.74 -1.46
CA ASP A 187 19.26 20.84 -2.75
C ASP A 187 19.36 19.43 -3.37
N SER A 188 19.73 18.42 -2.56
CA SER A 188 19.72 17.00 -2.92
C SER A 188 18.32 16.47 -3.27
N TRP A 189 18.27 15.52 -4.20
CA TRP A 189 17.03 14.84 -4.60
C TRP A 189 17.26 13.34 -4.75
N TYR A 190 16.38 12.49 -4.21
CA TYR A 190 16.42 11.05 -4.52
C TYR A 190 15.34 10.71 -5.54
N LEU A 191 15.75 10.37 -6.75
CA LEU A 191 14.84 9.95 -7.80
C LEU A 191 14.73 8.42 -7.80
N ASP A 192 13.52 7.90 -7.53
CA ASP A 192 13.24 6.45 -7.59
C ASP A 192 13.11 6.05 -9.07
N ARG A 193 12.11 6.60 -9.77
CA ARG A 193 11.91 6.37 -11.20
C ARG A 193 11.04 7.45 -11.82
N VAL A 194 11.01 7.48 -13.15
CA VAL A 194 10.08 8.29 -13.93
C VAL A 194 9.31 7.37 -14.85
N VAL A 195 7.99 7.53 -14.89
CA VAL A 195 7.10 6.77 -15.78
C VAL A 195 6.45 7.74 -16.75
N VAL A 196 6.60 7.50 -18.05
CA VAL A 196 5.96 8.30 -19.10
C VAL A 196 4.92 7.43 -19.76
N GLN A 197 3.66 7.85 -19.68
CA GLN A 197 2.55 7.18 -20.36
C GLN A 197 2.09 8.03 -21.54
N ASP A 198 2.07 7.44 -22.73
CA ASP A 198 1.43 8.01 -23.92
C ASP A 198 -0.09 7.88 -23.77
N LEU A 199 -0.81 9.00 -23.76
CA LEU A 199 -2.25 9.03 -23.56
C LEU A 199 -3.05 8.72 -24.84
N GLN A 200 -2.40 8.63 -26.00
CA GLN A 200 -3.04 8.31 -27.28
C GLN A 200 -3.17 6.80 -27.46
N ASN A 201 -2.11 6.04 -27.15
CA ASN A 201 -2.08 4.59 -27.33
C ASN A 201 -2.02 3.79 -26.00
N GLY A 202 -1.81 4.46 -24.86
CA GLY A 202 -1.70 3.83 -23.55
C GLY A 202 -0.35 3.16 -23.26
N SER A 203 0.63 3.25 -24.17
CA SER A 203 1.98 2.71 -23.96
C SER A 203 2.67 3.42 -22.80
N THR A 204 3.46 2.67 -22.04
CA THR A 204 4.12 3.17 -20.83
C THR A 204 5.60 2.84 -20.90
N SER A 205 6.44 3.86 -20.83
CA SER A 205 7.89 3.73 -20.73
C SER A 205 8.34 4.06 -19.31
N ILE A 206 9.22 3.23 -18.75
CA ILE A 206 9.72 3.37 -17.38
C ILE A 206 11.21 3.69 -17.44
N PHE A 207 11.65 4.69 -16.69
CA PHE A 207 13.03 5.10 -16.53
C PHE A 207 13.42 4.89 -15.07
N LEU A 208 14.22 3.86 -14.79
CA LEU A 208 14.69 3.53 -13.44
C LEU A 208 15.91 4.38 -13.09
N CYS A 209 15.97 4.91 -11.87
CA CYS A 209 17.11 5.69 -11.37
C CYS A 209 17.64 5.12 -10.05
N ASP A 210 16.76 5.02 -9.04
CA ASP A 210 17.04 4.58 -7.68
C ASP A 210 18.33 5.17 -7.07
N ASP A 211 18.54 6.48 -7.25
CA ASP A 211 19.79 7.14 -6.83
C ASP A 211 19.60 8.61 -6.45
N TRP A 212 20.59 9.16 -5.74
CA TRP A 212 20.66 10.57 -5.37
C TRP A 212 21.20 11.41 -6.54
N LEU A 213 20.47 12.47 -6.87
CA LEU A 213 20.95 13.62 -7.63
C LEU A 213 21.36 14.68 -6.61
N ALA A 214 22.65 14.75 -6.31
CA ALA A 214 23.20 15.59 -5.27
C ALA A 214 24.70 15.81 -5.48
N VAL A 215 25.21 16.98 -5.07
CA VAL A 215 26.65 17.29 -5.16
C VAL A 215 27.45 16.54 -4.08
N ASP A 216 26.82 16.23 -2.94
CA ASP A 216 27.44 15.68 -1.73
C ASP A 216 27.18 14.17 -1.52
N ARG A 217 26.39 13.53 -2.39
CA ARG A 217 25.99 12.10 -2.26
C ARG A 217 26.12 11.36 -3.59
N ALA A 218 26.05 10.02 -3.50
CA ALA A 218 26.14 9.11 -4.65
C ALA A 218 27.36 9.40 -5.53
N ASP A 219 27.15 9.73 -6.80
CA ASP A 219 28.19 10.05 -7.78
C ASP A 219 28.55 11.54 -7.83
N GLY A 220 27.95 12.39 -6.98
CA GLY A 220 28.18 13.83 -6.95
C GLY A 220 27.55 14.58 -8.12
N LEU A 221 26.68 13.93 -8.91
CA LEU A 221 26.03 14.54 -10.07
C LEU A 221 24.62 15.01 -9.73
N ILE A 222 24.26 16.18 -10.27
CA ILE A 222 22.90 16.76 -10.16
C ILE A 222 22.00 16.39 -11.33
N TYR A 223 22.45 15.46 -12.17
CA TYR A 223 21.78 15.02 -13.39
C TYR A 223 21.91 13.51 -13.58
N LYS A 224 20.95 12.91 -14.28
CA LYS A 224 20.99 11.51 -14.71
C LYS A 224 20.47 11.40 -16.14
N ASN A 225 21.13 10.54 -16.91
CA ASN A 225 20.67 10.08 -18.21
C ASN A 225 20.17 8.65 -18.05
N LEU A 226 18.86 8.47 -18.16
CA LEU A 226 18.18 7.21 -17.90
C LEU A 226 17.69 6.63 -19.22
N PRO A 227 18.15 5.46 -19.66
CA PRO A 227 17.54 4.75 -20.78
C PRO A 227 16.17 4.21 -20.38
N VAL A 228 15.32 3.92 -21.36
CA VAL A 228 14.09 3.15 -21.11
C VAL A 228 14.48 1.78 -20.55
N ALA A 229 13.84 1.41 -19.44
CA ALA A 229 14.06 0.14 -18.77
C ALA A 229 13.66 -1.03 -19.69
N SER A 230 14.57 -2.00 -19.82
CA SER A 230 14.31 -3.25 -20.53
C SER A 230 13.41 -4.18 -19.70
N GLU A 231 12.89 -5.24 -20.33
CA GLU A 231 12.18 -6.28 -19.59
C GLU A 231 13.07 -6.94 -18.52
N GLU A 232 14.37 -7.07 -18.76
CA GLU A 232 15.33 -7.60 -17.78
C GLU A 232 15.45 -6.69 -16.55
N ASP A 233 15.51 -5.37 -16.76
CA ASP A 233 15.58 -4.39 -15.67
C ASP A 233 14.31 -4.42 -14.81
N LEU A 234 13.15 -4.49 -15.46
CA LEU A 234 11.84 -4.54 -14.82
C LEU A 234 11.56 -5.88 -14.13
N THR A 235 12.20 -6.96 -14.57
CA THR A 235 12.09 -8.29 -13.95
C THR A 235 13.24 -8.60 -13.00
N SER A 236 14.18 -7.68 -12.82
CA SER A 236 15.29 -7.85 -11.89
C SER A 236 14.77 -8.09 -10.47
N PHE A 237 15.34 -9.09 -9.79
CA PHE A 237 14.88 -9.49 -8.46
C PHE A 237 14.92 -8.32 -7.48
N SER A 238 15.96 -7.47 -7.54
CA SER A 238 16.08 -6.31 -6.64
C SER A 238 14.92 -5.34 -6.80
N TYR A 239 14.59 -4.98 -8.05
CA TYR A 239 13.50 -4.08 -8.35
C TYR A 239 12.14 -4.71 -8.00
N LEU A 240 11.91 -5.96 -8.42
CA LEU A 240 10.67 -6.68 -8.12
C LEU A 240 10.49 -6.88 -6.61
N PHE A 241 11.53 -7.30 -5.89
CA PHE A 241 11.48 -7.49 -4.45
C PHE A 241 11.18 -6.18 -3.75
N THR A 242 11.88 -5.10 -4.06
CA THR A 242 11.67 -3.80 -3.39
C THR A 242 10.28 -3.22 -3.71
N THR A 243 9.85 -3.30 -4.96
CA THR A 243 8.54 -2.81 -5.40
C THR A 243 7.42 -3.67 -4.82
N ALA A 244 7.53 -4.99 -4.90
CA ALA A 244 6.53 -5.92 -4.38
C ALA A 244 6.49 -5.90 -2.85
N ALA A 245 7.63 -5.84 -2.16
CA ALA A 245 7.67 -5.68 -0.71
C ALA A 245 7.00 -4.36 -0.31
N LYS A 246 7.41 -3.23 -0.90
CA LYS A 246 6.80 -1.93 -0.60
C LYS A 246 5.29 -1.93 -0.85
N LYS A 247 4.84 -2.47 -1.99
CA LYS A 247 3.42 -2.58 -2.33
C LYS A 247 2.66 -3.51 -1.39
N ASN A 248 3.16 -4.72 -1.13
CA ASN A 248 2.50 -5.71 -0.28
C ASN A 248 2.47 -5.26 1.19
N PHE A 249 3.53 -4.65 1.71
CA PHE A 249 3.54 -4.13 3.08
C PHE A 249 2.60 -2.93 3.24
N ILE A 250 2.58 -2.01 2.28
CA ILE A 250 1.75 -0.79 2.37
C ILE A 250 0.28 -1.10 2.07
N ASP A 251 -0.04 -1.78 0.97
CA ASP A 251 -1.43 -2.03 0.56
C ASP A 251 -2.01 -3.33 1.16
N GLY A 252 -1.17 -4.33 1.45
CA GLY A 252 -1.63 -5.62 1.96
C GLY A 252 -1.95 -5.62 3.46
N HIS A 253 -1.28 -4.78 4.26
CA HIS A 253 -1.56 -4.70 5.69
C HIS A 253 -2.56 -3.57 5.99
N LEU A 254 -3.80 -3.92 6.31
CA LEU A 254 -4.91 -2.99 6.47
C LEU A 254 -4.57 -1.79 7.38
N TRP A 255 -3.95 -2.03 8.54
CA TRP A 255 -3.57 -0.95 9.46
C TRP A 255 -2.45 -0.04 8.92
N ILE A 256 -1.43 -0.61 8.26
CA ILE A 256 -0.30 0.17 7.70
C ILE A 256 -0.82 1.01 6.53
N SER A 257 -1.73 0.44 5.74
CA SER A 257 -2.38 1.08 4.60
C SER A 257 -3.17 2.35 4.96
N THR A 258 -3.55 2.52 6.24
CA THR A 258 -4.20 3.75 6.74
C THR A 258 -3.20 4.87 7.01
N ILE A 259 -1.97 4.54 7.42
CA ILE A 259 -0.96 5.48 7.90
C ILE A 259 0.07 5.80 6.83
N ALA A 260 0.51 4.81 6.06
CA ALA A 260 1.62 4.91 5.13
C ALA A 260 1.32 5.89 3.98
N ASP A 261 2.26 6.77 3.65
CA ASP A 261 2.16 7.66 2.50
C ASP A 261 2.09 6.85 1.20
N GLY A 262 1.02 7.05 0.42
CA GLY A 262 0.77 6.28 -0.79
C GLY A 262 -0.62 6.59 -1.36
N ILE A 263 -0.71 6.69 -2.68
CA ILE A 263 -1.98 6.86 -3.39
C ILE A 263 -2.50 5.47 -3.71
N SER A 264 -3.52 5.01 -2.99
CA SER A 264 -4.26 3.81 -3.38
C SER A 264 -5.38 4.19 -4.34
N ALA A 265 -5.48 3.48 -5.46
CA ALA A 265 -6.51 3.72 -6.46
C ALA A 265 -7.91 3.22 -6.04
N ASN A 266 -7.98 2.27 -5.10
CA ASN A 266 -9.22 1.52 -4.86
C ASN A 266 -10.01 2.01 -3.64
N PHE A 267 -9.33 2.37 -2.54
CA PHE A 267 -9.98 2.72 -1.28
C PHE A 267 -9.30 3.90 -0.59
N THR A 268 -10.12 4.75 0.01
CA THR A 268 -9.69 5.88 0.86
C THR A 268 -9.15 5.39 2.20
N ARG A 269 -8.32 6.20 2.86
CA ARG A 269 -7.82 5.89 4.21
C ARG A 269 -8.94 5.83 5.23
N VAL A 270 -9.99 6.64 5.07
CA VAL A 270 -11.18 6.58 5.92
C VAL A 270 -11.88 5.23 5.80
N GLN A 271 -12.09 4.71 4.58
CA GLN A 271 -12.69 3.38 4.39
C GLN A 271 -11.83 2.27 5.00
N ARG A 272 -10.51 2.32 4.81
CA ARG A 272 -9.55 1.37 5.40
C ARG A 272 -9.59 1.44 6.93
N TRP A 273 -9.66 2.64 7.51
CA TRP A 273 -9.78 2.86 8.96
C TRP A 273 -11.09 2.31 9.53
N SER A 274 -12.22 2.53 8.85
CA SER A 274 -13.50 1.95 9.26
C SER A 274 -13.48 0.42 9.18
N CYS A 275 -12.84 -0.16 8.16
CA CYS A 275 -12.65 -1.60 8.05
C CYS A 275 -11.81 -2.16 9.21
N CYS A 276 -10.70 -1.49 9.56
CA CYS A 276 -9.86 -1.84 10.72
C CYS A 276 -10.68 -1.94 12.01
N PHE A 277 -11.52 -0.93 12.29
CA PHE A 277 -12.37 -0.94 13.48
C PHE A 277 -13.48 -1.99 13.40
N SER A 278 -14.05 -2.23 12.22
CA SER A 278 -15.04 -3.31 12.05
C SER A 278 -14.43 -4.68 12.38
N ILE A 279 -13.22 -4.97 11.91
CA ILE A 279 -12.53 -6.23 12.21
C ILE A 279 -12.23 -6.31 13.71
N LEU A 280 -11.77 -5.21 14.33
CA LEU A 280 -11.51 -5.15 15.77
C LEU A 280 -12.76 -5.41 16.62
N PHE A 281 -13.90 -4.82 16.26
CA PHE A 281 -15.16 -5.08 16.98
C PHE A 281 -15.66 -6.52 16.75
N CYS A 282 -15.53 -7.06 15.53
CA CYS A 282 -15.88 -8.45 15.27
C CYS A 282 -15.00 -9.42 16.08
N THR A 283 -13.70 -9.18 16.19
CA THR A 283 -12.82 -10.04 17.01
C THR A 283 -13.14 -9.93 18.50
N MET A 284 -13.48 -8.74 19.01
CA MET A 284 -13.96 -8.58 20.38
C MET A 284 -15.26 -9.37 20.64
N ILE A 285 -16.21 -9.34 19.70
CA ILE A 285 -17.46 -10.13 19.81
C ILE A 285 -17.14 -11.62 19.80
N SER A 286 -16.32 -12.10 18.86
CA SER A 286 -15.92 -13.51 18.79
C SER A 286 -15.22 -13.98 20.07
N ASN A 287 -14.35 -13.14 20.65
CA ASN A 287 -13.68 -13.43 21.92
C ASN A 287 -14.63 -13.38 23.12
N ALA A 288 -15.77 -12.68 23.04
CA ALA A 288 -16.78 -12.68 24.09
C ALA A 288 -17.73 -13.89 24.00
N MET A 289 -17.76 -14.58 22.85
CA MET A 289 -18.51 -15.83 22.66
C MET A 289 -17.77 -17.06 23.20
N TRP A 290 -16.46 -16.93 23.40
CA TRP A 290 -15.57 -17.96 23.93
C TRP A 290 -15.22 -17.66 25.39
#